data_AF-A0A6M0C6P9-F1
#
_entry.id   AF-A0A6M0C6P9-F1
#
_cell.length_a   1.000
_cell.length_b   1.000
_cell.length_c   1.000
_cell.angle_alpha   90.00
_cell.angle_beta   90.00
_cell.angle_gamma   90.00
#
_symmetry.space_group_name_H-M   'P 1'
#
loop_
_entity.id
_entity.type
_entity.pdbx_description
1 polymer ?
#
loop_
_entity_poly.entity_id
_entity_poly.type
_entity_poly.pdbx_seq_one_letter_code
_entity_poly.pdbx_strand_id
1 'polypeptide(L)'
;MELLRFFLILKSVENKDEPKENVFGIILSVIILSMVGISLFFFGSERESDGGNFFTDLRDKFQDWLEQSKCDALRRELLALVQHQQDVADRLIDGAKAEYPGNTERWYLEKVIYDLKRDRV
;
A
#
# COMPACT_ATOMS: atom_id res chain seq x y z
N MET A 1 7.83 36.25 -14.39
CA MET A 1 7.08 36.87 -13.27
C MET A 1 6.22 35.87 -12.48
N GLU A 2 6.24 34.57 -12.79
CA GLU A 2 5.49 33.53 -12.06
C GLU A 2 6.20 33.04 -10.77
N LEU A 3 7.53 33.12 -10.70
CA LEU A 3 8.29 32.68 -9.51
C LEU A 3 8.03 33.54 -8.26
N LEU A 4 7.75 34.83 -8.45
CA LEU A 4 7.36 35.73 -7.36
C LEU A 4 5.95 35.40 -6.84
N ARG A 5 5.04 34.91 -7.70
CA ARG A 5 3.73 34.42 -7.26
C ARG A 5 3.86 33.14 -6.43
N PHE A 6 4.70 32.20 -6.86
CA PHE A 6 5.00 31.01 -6.07
C PHE A 6 5.66 31.35 -4.72
N PHE A 7 6.61 32.28 -4.70
CA PHE A 7 7.25 32.73 -3.46
C PHE A 7 6.26 33.40 -2.49
N LEU A 8 5.31 34.19 -3.00
CA LEU A 8 4.26 34.80 -2.18
C LEU A 8 3.20 33.79 -1.71
N ILE A 9 2.87 32.78 -2.51
CA ILE A 9 1.98 31.68 -2.11
C ILE A 9 2.61 30.86 -0.98
N LEU A 10 3.90 30.55 -1.07
CA LEU A 10 4.63 29.84 -0.02
C LEU A 10 4.68 30.66 1.29
N LYS A 11 4.94 31.96 1.19
CA LYS A 11 4.95 32.84 2.37
C LYS A 11 3.56 33.01 3.01
N SER A 12 2.48 32.86 2.25
CA SER A 12 1.11 32.91 2.77
C SER A 12 0.69 31.61 3.46
N VAL A 13 1.34 30.49 3.17
CA VAL A 13 1.12 29.21 3.86
C VAL A 13 1.81 29.20 5.23
N GLU A 14 2.91 29.93 5.39
CA GLU A 14 3.73 29.95 6.61
C GLU A 14 3.24 30.93 7.70
N ASN A 15 2.12 31.62 7.49
CA ASN A 15 1.57 32.55 8.47
C ASN A 15 0.16 32.13 8.88
N LYS A 16 0.09 31.03 9.62
CA LYS A 16 -1.14 30.62 10.32
C LYS A 16 -0.77 29.96 11.64
N ASP A 17 -0.97 30.70 12.72
CA ASP A 17 -0.75 30.29 14.10
C ASP A 17 -1.63 29.10 14.55
N GLU A 18 -1.40 27.90 14.01
CA GLU A 18 -1.88 26.63 14.56
C GLU A 18 -0.68 25.72 14.87
N PRO A 19 -0.66 25.00 16.01
CA PRO A 19 0.47 24.12 16.38
C PRO A 19 0.51 22.81 15.57
N LYS A 20 0.43 22.90 14.24
CA LYS A 20 0.64 21.80 13.28
C LYS A 20 1.88 22.00 12.40
N GLU A 21 2.53 23.14 12.55
CA GLU A 21 3.62 23.64 11.69
C GLU A 21 4.95 22.91 11.92
N ASN A 22 5.13 22.26 13.08
CA ASN A 22 6.39 21.56 13.39
C ASN A 22 6.40 20.10 12.97
N VAL A 23 5.24 19.47 12.71
CA VAL A 23 5.19 18.03 12.42
C VAL A 23 5.80 17.73 11.06
N PHE A 24 5.49 18.54 10.03
CA PHE A 24 6.09 18.40 8.70
C PHE A 24 7.59 18.69 8.72
N GLY A 25 8.02 19.71 9.45
CA GLY A 25 9.45 20.01 9.65
C GLY A 25 10.20 18.89 10.38
N ILE A 26 9.57 18.28 11.38
CA ILE A 26 10.14 17.12 12.11
C ILE A 26 10.25 15.91 11.19
N ILE A 27 9.21 15.59 10.40
CA ILE A 27 9.24 14.45 9.48
C ILE A 27 10.33 14.64 8.42
N LEU A 28 10.43 15.83 7.81
CA LEU A 28 11.47 16.12 6.81
C LEU A 28 12.88 16.06 7.41
N SER A 29 13.08 16.58 8.62
CA SER A 29 14.38 16.52 9.28
C SER A 29 14.79 15.09 9.65
N VAL A 30 13.84 14.24 10.08
CA VAL A 30 14.09 12.81 10.35
C VAL A 30 14.47 12.07 9.08
N ILE A 31 13.81 12.33 7.95
CA ILE A 31 14.13 11.70 6.67
C ILE A 31 15.53 12.13 6.19
N ILE A 32 15.85 13.42 6.28
CA ILE A 32 17.16 13.96 5.85
C ILE A 32 18.28 13.45 6.75
N LEU A 33 18.10 13.43 8.08
CA LEU A 33 19.08 12.90 9.02
C LEU A 33 19.30 11.40 8.84
N SER A 34 18.22 10.65 8.53
CA SER A 34 18.32 9.22 8.19
C SER A 34 19.10 9.02 6.90
N MET A 35 18.80 9.77 5.84
CA MET A 35 19.52 9.71 4.55
C MET A 35 21.01 10.05 4.67
N VAL A 36 21.34 11.12 5.42
CA VAL A 36 22.73 11.55 5.64
C VAL A 36 23.46 10.57 6.56
N GLY A 37 22.82 10.09 7.62
CA GLY A 37 23.38 9.11 8.55
C GLY A 37 23.69 7.79 7.87
N ILE A 38 22.76 7.29 7.04
CA ILE A 38 22.96 6.09 6.21
C ILE A 38 24.10 6.35 5.21
N SER A 39 24.13 7.50 4.53
CA SER A 39 25.20 7.83 3.56
C SER A 39 26.59 7.87 4.21
N LEU A 40 26.72 8.45 5.41
CA LEU A 40 27.97 8.49 6.17
C LEU A 40 28.37 7.12 6.72
N PHE A 41 27.38 6.32 7.15
CA PHE A 41 27.60 4.96 7.62
C PHE A 41 28.10 4.04 6.49
N PHE A 42 27.57 4.20 5.27
CA PHE A 42 28.02 3.46 4.09
C PHE A 42 29.41 3.89 3.59
N PHE A 43 29.79 5.16 3.73
CA PHE A 43 31.09 5.66 3.25
C PHE A 43 32.29 5.16 4.09
N GLY A 44 32.05 4.77 5.35
CA GLY A 44 33.07 4.23 6.26
C GLY A 44 33.21 2.71 6.27
N SER A 45 32.35 1.97 5.55
CA SER A 45 32.44 0.51 5.49
C SER A 45 32.99 0.05 4.15
N GLU A 46 34.28 -0.26 4.08
CA GLU A 46 34.80 -1.27 3.16
C GLU A 46 34.21 -2.62 3.57
N ARG A 47 32.97 -2.87 3.14
CA ARG A 47 32.36 -4.18 3.14
C ARG A 47 31.70 -4.39 1.80
N GLU A 48 32.13 -5.47 1.16
CA GLU A 48 31.53 -6.12 0.00
C GLU A 48 30.02 -5.85 -0.02
N SER A 49 29.63 -4.94 -0.91
CA SER A 49 28.26 -4.49 -1.03
C SER A 49 27.48 -5.56 -1.79
N ASP A 50 26.89 -6.49 -1.04
CA ASP A 50 25.71 -7.25 -1.48
C ASP A 50 24.43 -6.37 -1.33
N GLY A 51 24.56 -5.07 -1.60
CA GLY A 51 23.50 -4.07 -1.46
C GLY A 51 22.46 -4.10 -2.58
N GLY A 52 22.65 -4.97 -3.58
CA GLY A 52 21.72 -5.15 -4.69
C GLY A 52 20.46 -5.96 -4.35
N ASN A 53 20.50 -6.78 -3.29
CA ASN A 53 19.46 -7.78 -3.02
C ASN A 53 18.49 -7.41 -1.89
N PHE A 54 18.83 -6.43 -1.04
CA PHE A 54 17.96 -6.04 0.09
C PHE A 54 16.72 -5.27 -0.35
N PHE A 55 16.88 -4.29 -1.25
CA PHE A 55 15.75 -3.48 -1.73
C PHE A 55 14.77 -4.31 -2.57
N THR A 56 15.25 -5.31 -3.30
CA THR A 56 14.41 -6.23 -4.07
C THR A 56 13.68 -7.22 -3.15
N ASP A 57 14.36 -7.82 -2.16
CA ASP A 57 13.72 -8.67 -1.13
C ASP A 57 12.63 -7.90 -0.37
N LEU A 58 12.92 -6.67 0.03
CA LEU A 58 11.97 -5.83 0.75
C LEU A 58 10.77 -5.47 -0.13
N ARG A 59 11.01 -5.09 -1.39
CA ARG A 59 9.95 -4.77 -2.35
C ARG A 59 9.04 -5.96 -2.58
N ASP A 60 9.62 -7.14 -2.80
CA ASP A 60 8.86 -8.36 -3.10
C ASP A 60 8.05 -8.80 -1.87
N LYS A 61 8.61 -8.75 -0.66
CA LYS A 61 7.86 -8.94 0.59
C LYS A 61 6.73 -7.92 0.78
N PHE A 62 6.98 -6.67 0.41
CA PHE A 62 5.96 -5.62 0.50
C PHE A 62 4.82 -5.87 -0.49
N GLN A 63 5.16 -6.34 -1.69
CA GLN A 63 4.18 -6.70 -2.71
C GLN A 63 3.32 -7.88 -2.26
N ASP A 64 3.93 -8.92 -1.67
CA ASP A 64 3.20 -10.05 -1.09
C ASP A 64 2.27 -9.59 0.05
N TRP A 65 2.75 -8.70 0.93
CA TRP A 65 1.92 -8.14 2.01
C TRP A 65 0.73 -7.32 1.48
N LEU A 66 0.94 -6.53 0.42
CA LEU A 66 -0.13 -5.78 -0.24
C LEU A 66 -1.16 -6.70 -0.89
N GLU A 67 -0.71 -7.76 -1.55
CA GLU A 67 -1.60 -8.76 -2.15
C GLU A 67 -2.44 -9.47 -1.09
N GLN A 68 -1.84 -9.86 0.03
CA GLN A 68 -2.57 -10.48 1.14
C GLN A 68 -3.60 -9.51 1.74
N SER A 69 -3.21 -8.25 1.95
CA SER A 69 -4.11 -7.21 2.47
C SER A 69 -5.31 -6.96 1.56
N LYS A 70 -5.12 -7.01 0.24
CA LYS A 70 -6.21 -6.91 -0.75
C LYS A 70 -7.12 -8.13 -0.70
N CYS A 71 -6.56 -9.33 -0.63
CA CYS A 71 -7.33 -10.58 -0.50
C CYS A 71 -8.21 -10.56 0.75
N ASP A 72 -7.68 -10.11 1.89
CA ASP A 72 -8.43 -9.97 3.13
C ASP A 72 -9.58 -8.96 3.03
N ALA A 73 -9.35 -7.84 2.33
CA ALA A 73 -10.39 -6.85 2.06
C ALA A 73 -11.52 -7.44 1.20
N LEU A 74 -11.17 -8.14 0.12
CA LEU A 74 -12.13 -8.83 -0.75
C LEU A 74 -12.89 -9.92 0.02
N ARG A 75 -12.21 -10.70 0.86
CA ARG A 75 -12.85 -11.75 1.67
C ARG A 75 -13.87 -11.16 2.65
N ARG A 76 -13.55 -10.02 3.29
CA ARG A 76 -14.50 -9.29 4.14
C ARG A 76 -15.70 -8.76 3.36
N GLU A 77 -15.47 -8.23 2.16
CA GLU A 77 -16.54 -7.75 1.29
C GLU A 77 -17.47 -8.89 0.84
N LEU A 78 -16.89 -10.03 0.45
CA LEU A 78 -17.63 -11.24 0.11
C LEU A 78 -18.50 -11.69 1.29
N LEU A 79 -17.95 -11.73 2.51
CA LEU A 79 -18.72 -12.08 3.70
C LEU A 79 -19.83 -11.06 3.99
N ALA A 80 -19.58 -9.76 3.81
CA ALA A 80 -20.61 -8.74 3.97
C ALA A 80 -21.75 -8.93 2.96
N LEU A 81 -21.43 -9.24 1.71
CA LEU A 81 -22.43 -9.56 0.69
C LEU A 81 -23.23 -10.80 1.10
N VAL A 82 -22.55 -11.89 1.47
CA VAL A 82 -23.18 -13.19 1.78
C VAL A 82 -23.74 -13.25 3.21
N GLN A 83 -23.97 -12.10 3.86
CA GLN A 83 -24.54 -11.98 5.21
C GLN A 83 -23.79 -12.81 6.27
N HIS A 84 -22.45 -12.81 6.19
CA HIS A 84 -21.53 -13.54 7.07
C HIS A 84 -21.63 -15.08 6.99
N GLN A 85 -22.30 -15.63 5.99
CA GLN A 85 -22.33 -17.09 5.79
C GLN A 85 -21.05 -17.54 5.07
N GLN A 86 -20.04 -17.92 5.87
CA GLN A 86 -18.76 -18.43 5.36
C GLN A 86 -18.93 -19.66 4.46
N ASP A 87 -19.84 -20.58 4.81
CA ASP A 87 -20.09 -21.80 4.02
C ASP A 87 -20.56 -21.50 2.59
N VAL A 88 -21.33 -20.43 2.41
CA VAL A 88 -21.82 -20.02 1.10
C VAL A 88 -20.72 -19.31 0.31
N ALA A 89 -19.90 -18.50 0.97
CA ALA A 89 -18.74 -17.87 0.35
C ALA A 89 -17.74 -18.91 -0.18
N ASP A 90 -17.43 -19.94 0.61
CA ASP A 90 -16.49 -20.99 0.21
C ASP A 90 -17.07 -21.83 -0.94
N ARG A 91 -18.37 -22.18 -0.90
CA ARG A 91 -19.04 -22.87 -2.02
C ARG A 91 -19.00 -22.09 -3.34
N LEU A 92 -19.14 -20.76 -3.27
CA LEU A 92 -19.06 -19.90 -4.45
C LEU A 92 -17.65 -19.86 -5.03
N ILE A 93 -16.64 -19.76 -4.18
CA ILE A 93 -15.23 -19.81 -4.59
C ILE A 93 -14.90 -21.17 -5.21
N ASP A 94 -15.38 -22.26 -4.63
CA ASP A 94 -15.15 -23.61 -5.16
C ASP A 94 -15.85 -23.82 -6.50
N GLY A 95 -17.05 -23.26 -6.69
CA GLY A 95 -17.71 -23.21 -8.00
C GLY A 95 -16.87 -22.49 -9.04
N ALA A 96 -16.34 -21.30 -8.71
CA ALA A 96 -15.49 -20.53 -9.62
C ALA A 96 -14.16 -21.24 -9.93
N LYS A 97 -13.58 -21.96 -8.96
CA LYS A 97 -12.38 -22.80 -9.16
C LYS A 97 -12.63 -23.98 -10.09
N ALA A 98 -13.81 -24.61 -9.99
CA ALA A 98 -14.19 -25.70 -10.85
C ALA A 98 -14.38 -25.25 -12.30
N GLU A 99 -14.91 -24.04 -12.52
CA GLU A 99 -15.13 -23.47 -13.85
C GLU A 99 -13.85 -22.90 -14.47
N TYR A 100 -12.99 -22.25 -13.68
CA TYR A 100 -11.78 -21.59 -14.15
C TYR A 100 -10.53 -22.02 -13.35
N PRO A 101 -10.00 -23.24 -13.57
CA PRO A 101 -8.83 -23.71 -12.84
C PRO A 101 -7.56 -22.92 -13.19
N GLY A 102 -6.65 -22.77 -12.21
CA GLY A 102 -5.32 -22.20 -12.41
C GLY A 102 -5.20 -20.68 -12.21
N ASN A 103 -6.23 -20.02 -11.67
CA ASN A 103 -6.18 -18.61 -11.31
C ASN A 103 -5.73 -18.39 -9.86
N THR A 104 -5.36 -17.15 -9.52
CA THR A 104 -4.98 -16.78 -8.15
C THR A 104 -6.21 -16.67 -7.24
N GLU A 105 -6.03 -16.81 -5.93
CA GLU A 105 -7.12 -16.67 -4.95
C GLU A 105 -7.84 -15.33 -5.08
N ARG A 106 -7.09 -14.25 -5.30
CA ARG A 106 -7.64 -12.91 -5.56
C ARG A 106 -8.62 -12.90 -6.72
N TRP A 107 -8.26 -13.54 -7.83
CA TRP A 107 -9.11 -13.60 -9.02
C TRP A 107 -10.45 -14.27 -8.71
N TYR A 108 -10.45 -15.37 -7.95
CA TYR A 108 -11.68 -16.04 -7.54
C TYR A 108 -12.54 -15.16 -6.63
N LEU A 109 -11.92 -14.46 -5.67
CA LEU A 109 -12.62 -13.53 -4.79
C LEU A 109 -13.26 -12.37 -5.57
N GLU A 110 -12.51 -11.72 -6.45
CA GLU A 110 -13.00 -10.64 -7.31
C GLU A 110 -14.15 -11.12 -8.20
N LYS A 111 -13.99 -12.29 -8.82
CA LYS A 111 -14.98 -12.89 -9.71
C LYS A 111 -16.31 -13.17 -8.98
N VAL A 112 -16.24 -13.83 -7.83
CA VAL A 112 -17.44 -14.14 -7.03
C VAL A 112 -18.12 -12.85 -6.55
N ILE A 113 -17.36 -11.86 -6.08
CA ILE A 113 -17.92 -10.56 -5.66
C ILE A 113 -18.60 -9.85 -6.84
N TYR A 114 -18.00 -9.89 -8.03
CA TYR A 114 -18.59 -9.31 -9.24
C TYR A 114 -19.91 -10.00 -9.60
N ASP A 115 -19.95 -11.34 -9.62
CA ASP A 115 -21.16 -12.09 -9.94
C ASP A 115 -22.27 -11.83 -8.90
N LEU A 116 -21.93 -11.78 -7.61
CA LEU A 116 -22.88 -11.46 -6.54
C LEU A 116 -23.41 -10.02 -6.58
N LYS A 117 -22.59 -9.06 -7.01
CA LYS A 117 -23.03 -7.67 -7.20
C LYS A 117 -23.95 -7.55 -8.42
N ARG A 118 -23.65 -8.28 -9.48
CA ARG A 118 -24.46 -8.30 -10.71
C ARG A 118 -25.84 -8.89 -10.46
N ASP A 119 -25.94 -9.98 -9.70
CA ASP A 119 -27.21 -10.66 -9.44
C ASP A 119 -28.13 -9.90 -8.46
N ARG A 120 -27.66 -8.81 -7.82
CA ARG A 120 -28.45 -7.96 -6.92
C ARG A 120 -29.09 -6.73 -7.57
N VAL A 121 -28.73 -6.42 -8.82
CA VAL A 121 -29.27 -5.26 -9.58
C VAL A 121 -30.44 -5.73 -10.43
#